data_AF-A0A1N6ZV60-F1
#
_entry.id   AF-A0A1N6ZV60-F1
#
_cell.length_a   1.000
_cell.length_b   1.000
_cell.length_c   1.000
_cell.angle_alpha   90.00
_cell.angle_beta   90.00
_cell.angle_gamma   90.00
#
_symmetry.space_group_name_H-M   'P 1'
#
loop_
_entity.id
_entity.type
_entity.pdbx_description
1 polymer ?
#
loop_
_entity_poly.entity_id
_entity_poly.type
_entity_poly.pdbx_seq_one_letter_code
_entity_poly.pdbx_strand_id
1 'polypeptide(L)'
;MQSALILLVIVAVAGVLIHPRLSGSRLWLATITPLASIMGSGFLILGPILEDLYGYLAPGVMLALCAGAYLFGAAIRANMVTIERASGYRPRVERRLETLASWSLAFAYVISVAYYLNLFGAYLGVELEDALAIAESVEI
;
A
#
# COMPACT_ATOMS: atom_id res chain seq x y z
N MET A 1 15.33 -26.64 13.12
CA MET A 1 16.43 -25.64 13.14
C MET A 1 16.09 -24.40 12.31
N GLN A 2 15.57 -24.53 11.08
CA GLN A 2 15.18 -23.40 10.23
C GLN A 2 14.06 -22.52 10.83
N SER A 3 13.02 -23.10 11.43
CA SER A 3 11.93 -22.32 12.06
C SER A 3 12.40 -21.49 13.26
N ALA A 4 13.38 -22.00 14.03
CA ALA A 4 13.96 -21.27 15.16
C ALA A 4 14.79 -20.07 14.67
N LEU A 5 15.52 -20.22 13.57
CA LEU A 5 16.23 -19.11 12.92
C LEU A 5 15.26 -18.05 12.41
N ILE A 6 14.16 -18.46 11.76
CA ILE A 6 13.11 -17.55 11.28
C ILE A 6 12.52 -16.75 12.45
N LEU A 7 12.13 -17.43 13.54
CA LEU A 7 11.61 -16.78 14.74
C LEU A 7 12.60 -15.80 15.36
N LEU A 8 13.87 -16.18 15.48
CA LEU A 8 14.93 -15.30 15.98
C LEU A 8 15.04 -14.03 15.13
N VAL A 9 15.06 -14.17 13.80
CA VAL A 9 15.15 -13.04 12.88
C VAL A 9 13.92 -12.14 12.99
N ILE A 10 12.71 -12.72 13.04
CA ILE A 10 11.47 -11.94 13.20
C ILE A 10 11.50 -11.12 14.49
N VAL A 11 11.86 -11.74 15.61
CA VAL A 11 11.93 -11.06 16.92
C VAL A 11 13.01 -9.98 16.92
N ALA A 12 14.17 -10.26 16.34
CA ALA A 12 15.26 -9.29 16.22
C ALA A 12 14.83 -8.07 15.37
N VAL A 13 14.23 -8.30 14.20
CA VAL A 13 13.73 -7.25 13.31
C VAL A 13 12.62 -6.45 14.00
N ALA A 14 11.64 -7.12 14.60
CA ALA A 14 10.57 -6.46 15.35
C ALA A 14 11.13 -5.59 16.49
N GLY A 15 12.12 -6.09 17.24
CA GLY A 15 12.82 -5.33 18.27
C GLY A 15 13.50 -4.07 17.74
N VAL A 16 14.16 -4.15 16.58
CA VAL A 16 14.77 -2.99 15.91
C VAL A 16 13.70 -1.99 15.45
N LEU A 17 12.60 -2.48 14.85
CA LEU A 17 11.52 -1.63 14.31
C LEU A 17 10.75 -0.89 15.41
N ILE A 18 10.54 -1.52 16.56
CA ILE A 18 9.82 -0.92 17.70
C ILE A 18 10.74 0.01 18.52
N HIS A 19 12.05 -0.12 18.37
CA HIS A 19 13.04 0.64 19.14
C HIS A 19 12.73 2.16 19.09
N PRO A 20 12.64 2.84 20.26
CA PRO A 20 12.08 4.20 20.37
C PRO A 20 12.82 5.26 19.54
N ARG A 21 14.12 5.04 19.28
CA ARG A 21 14.90 5.92 18.40
C ARG A 21 14.49 5.87 16.93
N LEU A 22 14.01 4.72 16.46
CA LEU A 22 13.58 4.53 15.09
C LEU A 22 12.12 4.93 14.93
N SER A 23 11.24 4.40 15.79
CA SER A 23 9.80 4.65 15.75
C SER A 23 9.42 6.12 16.01
N GLY A 24 10.21 6.84 16.80
CA GLY A 24 10.02 8.28 17.04
C GLY A 24 10.65 9.21 15.99
N SER A 25 11.39 8.68 15.00
CA SER A 25 12.07 9.54 14.03
C SER A 25 11.08 10.12 13.02
N ARG A 26 11.25 11.42 12.69
CA ARG A 26 10.36 12.11 11.74
C ARG A 26 10.34 11.45 10.36
N LEU A 27 11.51 10.98 9.90
CA LEU A 27 11.62 10.30 8.62
C LEU A 27 10.82 8.99 8.63
N TRP A 28 10.98 8.17 9.68
CA TRP A 28 10.23 6.93 9.83
C TRP A 28 8.71 7.16 9.78
N LEU A 29 8.22 8.10 10.59
CA LEU A 29 6.79 8.43 10.64
C LEU A 29 6.27 9.01 9.31
N ALA A 30 7.09 9.80 8.62
CA ALA A 30 6.73 10.36 7.31
C ALA A 30 6.67 9.29 6.21
N THR A 31 7.37 8.16 6.35
CA THR A 31 7.44 7.12 5.31
C THR A 31 6.60 5.88 5.59
N ILE A 32 6.49 5.44 6.85
CA ILE A 32 5.88 4.14 7.15
C ILE A 32 4.38 4.13 6.91
N THR A 33 3.67 5.21 7.28
CA THR A 33 2.22 5.30 7.10
C THR A 33 1.83 5.29 5.61
N PRO A 34 2.47 6.09 4.73
CA PRO A 34 2.24 5.97 3.29
C PRO A 34 2.63 4.60 2.71
N LEU A 35 3.76 4.01 3.13
CA LEU A 35 4.20 2.71 2.63
C LEU A 35 3.22 1.59 2.99
N ALA A 36 2.70 1.59 4.22
CA ALA A 36 1.69 0.63 4.67
C ALA A 36 0.41 0.74 3.83
N SER A 37 0.05 1.94 3.37
CA SER A 37 -1.11 2.15 2.50
C SER A 37 -0.88 1.75 1.03
N ILE A 38 0.38 1.65 0.57
CA ILE A 38 0.72 1.23 -0.81
C ILE A 38 0.92 -0.29 -0.87
N MET A 39 1.68 -0.85 0.09
CA MET A 39 2.08 -2.26 0.16
C MET A 39 1.01 -3.16 0.80
N GLY A 40 -0.27 -2.80 0.63
CA GLY A 40 -1.37 -3.57 1.17
C GLY A 40 -1.76 -4.76 0.29
N SER A 41 -3.01 -5.16 0.38
CA SER A 41 -3.59 -6.33 -0.29
C SER A 41 -3.48 -6.25 -1.83
N GLY A 42 -3.43 -5.04 -2.40
CA GLY A 42 -3.18 -4.82 -3.82
C GLY A 42 -1.86 -5.42 -4.32
N PHE A 43 -0.81 -5.49 -3.49
CA PHE A 43 0.46 -6.13 -3.87
C PHE A 43 0.33 -7.63 -4.11
N LEU A 44 -0.55 -8.30 -3.36
CA LEU A 44 -0.77 -9.75 -3.46
C LEU A 44 -1.47 -10.15 -4.76
N ILE A 45 -2.36 -9.30 -5.27
CA ILE A 45 -3.05 -9.52 -6.55
C ILE A 45 -2.24 -9.01 -7.74
N LEU A 46 -1.51 -7.89 -7.58
CA LEU A 46 -0.87 -7.21 -8.70
C LEU A 46 0.15 -8.14 -9.38
N GLY A 47 0.89 -8.95 -8.63
CA GLY A 47 1.85 -9.91 -9.18
C GLY A 47 1.20 -10.89 -10.15
N PRO A 48 0.25 -11.73 -9.71
CA PRO A 48 -0.49 -12.65 -10.57
C PRO A 48 -1.17 -11.98 -11.76
N ILE A 49 -1.81 -10.81 -11.56
CA ILE A 49 -2.47 -10.08 -12.66
C ILE A 49 -1.46 -9.62 -13.71
N LEU A 50 -0.32 -9.07 -13.29
CA LEU A 50 0.69 -8.61 -14.25
C LEU A 50 1.30 -9.79 -15.01
N GLU A 51 1.55 -10.91 -14.34
CA GLU A 51 2.07 -12.12 -14.98
C GLU A 51 1.07 -12.71 -15.99
N ASP A 52 -0.22 -12.77 -15.62
CA ASP A 52 -1.28 -13.29 -16.51
C ASP A 52 -1.48 -12.41 -17.75
N LEU A 53 -1.46 -11.08 -17.57
CA LEU A 53 -1.70 -10.13 -18.66
C LEU A 53 -0.47 -9.85 -19.53
N TYR A 54 0.73 -9.85 -18.95
CA TYR A 54 1.95 -9.37 -19.60
C TYR A 54 3.12 -10.37 -19.59
N GLY A 55 3.02 -11.47 -18.85
CA GLY A 55 4.06 -12.50 -18.74
C GLY A 55 5.44 -11.90 -18.46
N TYR A 56 6.41 -12.21 -19.33
CA TYR A 56 7.79 -11.73 -19.19
C TYR A 56 7.93 -10.19 -19.15
N LEU A 57 6.95 -9.43 -19.67
CA LEU A 57 6.94 -7.95 -19.62
C LEU A 57 6.42 -7.40 -18.30
N ALA A 58 5.89 -8.21 -17.39
CA ALA A 58 5.36 -7.81 -16.09
C ALA A 58 6.29 -6.86 -15.31
N PRO A 59 7.62 -7.12 -15.19
CA PRO A 59 8.53 -6.19 -14.52
C PRO A 59 8.64 -4.83 -15.22
N GLY A 60 8.59 -4.82 -16.56
CA GLY A 60 8.61 -3.58 -17.35
C GLY A 60 7.36 -2.74 -17.14
N VAL A 61 6.19 -3.38 -17.09
CA VAL A 61 4.92 -2.71 -16.78
C VAL A 61 4.92 -2.17 -15.35
N MET A 62 5.42 -2.96 -14.38
CA MET A 62 5.56 -2.51 -13.00
C MET A 62 6.48 -1.29 -12.89
N LEU A 63 7.61 -1.27 -13.61
CA LEU A 63 8.49 -0.10 -13.68
C LEU A 63 7.77 1.13 -14.24
N ALA A 64 6.95 0.97 -15.28
CA ALA A 64 6.16 2.05 -15.85
C ALA A 64 5.12 2.59 -14.85
N LEU A 65 4.43 1.72 -14.12
CA LEU A 65 3.50 2.11 -13.05
C LEU A 65 4.22 2.87 -11.92
N CYS A 66 5.37 2.37 -11.48
CA CYS A 66 6.22 3.03 -10.49
C CYS A 66 6.70 4.41 -10.97
N ALA A 67 7.09 4.54 -12.24
CA ALA A 67 7.46 5.82 -12.83
C ALA A 67 6.29 6.80 -12.84
N GLY A 68 5.09 6.33 -13.20
CA GLY A 68 3.86 7.12 -13.12
C GLY A 68 3.58 7.62 -11.71
N ALA A 69 3.64 6.73 -10.72
CA ALA A 69 3.48 7.08 -9.30
C ALA A 69 4.52 8.11 -8.83
N TYR A 70 5.77 7.96 -9.27
CA TYR A 70 6.83 8.92 -8.96
C TYR A 70 6.53 10.32 -9.52
N LEU A 71 6.03 10.40 -10.75
CA LEU A 71 5.64 11.66 -11.40
C LEU A 71 4.47 12.34 -10.68
N PHE A 72 3.44 11.58 -10.27
CA PHE A 72 2.36 12.11 -9.44
C PHE A 72 2.90 12.68 -8.11
N GLY A 73 3.78 11.94 -7.45
CA GLY A 73 4.45 12.42 -6.23
C GLY A 73 5.28 13.70 -6.46
N ALA A 74 5.97 13.80 -7.60
CA ALA A 74 6.72 14.99 -7.97
C ALA A 74 5.80 16.21 -8.18
N ALA A 75 4.66 16.04 -8.85
CA ALA A 75 3.67 17.09 -9.02
C ALA A 75 3.08 17.57 -7.68
N ILE A 76 2.77 16.65 -6.77
CA ILE A 76 2.28 16.98 -5.42
C ILE A 76 3.32 17.80 -4.65
N ARG A 77 4.60 17.38 -4.65
CA ARG A 77 5.68 18.13 -3.99
C ARG A 77 5.89 19.51 -4.60
N ALA A 78 5.82 19.63 -5.93
CA ALA A 78 5.91 20.91 -6.63
C ALA A 78 4.75 21.86 -6.25
N ASN A 79 3.53 21.34 -6.12
CA ASN A 79 2.38 22.11 -5.65
C ASN A 79 2.57 22.59 -4.21
N MET A 80 3.01 21.72 -3.29
CA MET A 80 3.27 22.10 -1.90
C MET A 80 4.27 23.26 -1.79
N VAL A 81 5.41 23.16 -2.48
CA VAL A 81 6.44 24.22 -2.50
C VAL A 81 5.91 25.52 -3.11
N THR A 82 5.09 25.44 -4.16
CA THR A 82 4.50 26.62 -4.80
C THR A 82 3.53 27.34 -3.86
N ILE A 83 2.67 26.60 -3.16
CA ILE A 83 1.71 27.15 -2.20
C ILE A 83 2.43 27.77 -0.99
N GLU A 84 3.48 27.10 -0.49
CA GLU A 84 4.31 27.60 0.61
C GLU A 84 4.97 28.93 0.25
N ARG A 85 5.54 29.03 -0.96
CA ARG A 85 6.16 30.28 -1.47
C ARG A 85 5.15 31.40 -1.67
N ALA A 86 3.91 31.06 -2.02
CA ALA A 86 2.83 32.03 -2.17
C ALA A 86 2.16 32.42 -0.84
N SER A 87 2.77 32.08 0.31
CA SER A 87 2.21 32.31 1.66
C SER A 87 0.77 31.80 1.83
N GLY A 88 0.43 30.70 1.13
CA GLY A 88 -0.91 30.12 1.14
C GLY A 88 -1.94 30.84 0.26
N TYR A 89 -1.55 31.90 -0.46
CA TYR A 89 -2.43 32.55 -1.43
C TYR A 89 -2.74 31.61 -2.61
N ARG A 90 -4.03 31.46 -2.91
CA ARG A 90 -4.52 30.60 -3.99
C ARG A 90 -5.63 31.30 -4.80
N PRO A 91 -5.49 31.41 -6.12
CA PRO A 91 -6.55 31.84 -7.02
C PRO A 91 -7.84 31.01 -6.83
N ARG A 92 -8.99 31.60 -7.16
CA ARG A 92 -10.30 30.92 -7.03
C ARG A 92 -10.39 29.65 -7.86
N VAL A 93 -9.75 29.61 -9.03
CA VAL A 93 -9.74 28.45 -9.93
C VAL A 93 -8.99 27.28 -9.30
N GLU A 94 -7.80 27.51 -8.75
CA GLU A 94 -7.00 26.47 -8.08
C GLU A 94 -7.75 25.87 -6.88
N ARG A 95 -8.42 26.70 -6.07
CA ARG A 95 -9.25 26.20 -4.96
C ARG A 95 -10.38 25.30 -5.42
N ARG A 96 -11.06 25.64 -6.52
CA ARG A 96 -12.12 24.79 -7.08
C ARG A 96 -11.57 23.47 -7.61
N LEU A 97 -10.44 23.51 -8.29
CA LEU A 97 -9.77 22.31 -8.78
C LEU A 97 -9.32 21.41 -7.62
N GLU A 98 -8.80 21.98 -6.54
CA GLU A 98 -8.46 21.24 -5.33
C GLU A 98 -9.69 20.61 -4.67
N THR A 99 -10.81 21.33 -4.58
CA THR A 99 -12.06 20.75 -4.09
C THR A 99 -12.50 19.56 -4.97
N LEU A 100 -12.47 19.70 -6.29
CA LEU A 100 -12.82 18.61 -7.21
C LEU A 100 -11.85 17.42 -7.10
N ALA A 101 -10.56 17.69 -6.99
CA ALA A 101 -9.54 16.66 -6.77
C ALA A 101 -9.77 15.94 -5.42
N SER A 102 -10.17 16.68 -4.38
CA SER A 102 -10.48 16.09 -3.07
C SER A 102 -11.71 15.19 -3.12
N TRP A 103 -12.76 15.60 -3.84
CA TRP A 103 -13.93 14.76 -4.09
C TRP A 103 -13.59 13.51 -4.90
N SER A 104 -12.78 13.64 -5.95
CA SER A 104 -12.31 12.52 -6.75
C SER A 104 -11.47 11.55 -5.91
N LEU A 105 -10.57 12.07 -5.07
CA LEU A 105 -9.74 11.28 -4.17
C LEU A 105 -10.58 10.53 -3.13
N ALA A 106 -11.58 11.19 -2.53
CA ALA A 106 -12.49 10.55 -1.59
C ALA A 106 -13.27 9.41 -2.23
N PHE A 107 -13.79 9.62 -3.45
CA PHE A 107 -14.49 8.58 -4.20
C PHE A 107 -13.57 7.39 -4.55
N ALA A 108 -12.36 7.67 -5.04
CA ALA A 108 -11.37 6.62 -5.30
C ALA A 108 -11.02 5.83 -4.03
N TYR A 109 -10.95 6.50 -2.88
CA TYR A 109 -10.70 5.85 -1.59
C TYR A 109 -11.83 4.90 -1.20
N VAL A 110 -13.10 5.25 -1.45
CA VAL A 110 -14.24 4.34 -1.23
C VAL A 110 -14.10 3.06 -2.07
N ILE A 111 -13.78 3.19 -3.35
CA ILE A 111 -13.55 2.03 -4.23
C ILE A 111 -12.38 1.19 -3.71
N SER A 112 -11.28 1.85 -3.33
CA SER A 112 -10.10 1.18 -2.77
C SER A 112 -10.44 0.37 -1.52
N VAL A 113 -11.17 0.95 -0.56
CA VAL A 113 -11.56 0.27 0.68
C VAL A 113 -12.48 -0.92 0.39
N ALA A 114 -13.48 -0.75 -0.47
CA ALA A 114 -14.37 -1.84 -0.86
C ALA A 114 -13.61 -3.00 -1.51
N TYR A 115 -12.68 -2.69 -2.42
CA TYR A 115 -11.82 -3.68 -3.06
C TYR A 115 -10.90 -4.39 -2.05
N TYR A 116 -10.31 -3.65 -1.11
CA TYR A 116 -9.47 -4.22 -0.06
C TYR A 116 -10.25 -5.19 0.83
N LEU A 117 -11.47 -4.83 1.24
CA LEU A 117 -12.33 -5.69 2.04
C LEU A 117 -12.75 -6.94 1.27
N ASN A 118 -13.07 -6.80 -0.02
CA ASN A 118 -13.40 -7.93 -0.87
C ASN A 118 -12.23 -8.92 -0.98
N LEU A 119 -11.01 -8.42 -1.19
CA LEU A 119 -9.83 -9.28 -1.26
C LEU A 119 -9.54 -9.95 0.08
N PHE A 120 -9.62 -9.19 1.18
CA PHE A 120 -9.44 -9.76 2.51
C PHE A 120 -10.44 -10.88 2.78
N GLY A 121 -11.71 -10.69 2.40
CA GLY A 121 -12.74 -11.73 2.49
C GLY A 121 -12.44 -12.95 1.61
N ALA A 122 -11.91 -12.75 0.39
CA ALA A 122 -11.55 -13.84 -0.51
C ALA A 122 -10.41 -14.71 0.06
N TYR A 123 -9.34 -14.10 0.61
CA TYR A 123 -8.26 -14.87 1.23
C TYR A 123 -8.71 -15.59 2.50
N LEU A 124 -9.46 -14.91 3.36
CA LEU A 124 -9.97 -15.52 4.60
C LEU A 124 -10.93 -16.68 4.32
N GLY A 125 -11.73 -16.58 3.25
CA GLY A 125 -12.62 -17.65 2.81
C GLY A 125 -11.86 -18.91 2.40
N VAL A 126 -10.83 -18.76 1.56
CA VAL A 126 -9.97 -19.88 1.12
C VAL A 126 -9.29 -20.54 2.32
N GLU A 127 -8.72 -19.76 3.24
CA GLU A 127 -8.05 -20.29 4.43
C GLU A 127 -9.02 -21.08 5.35
N LEU A 128 -10.28 -20.65 5.44
CA LEU A 128 -11.30 -21.32 6.24
C LEU A 128 -11.77 -22.63 5.59
N GLU A 129 -11.93 -22.65 4.27
CA GLU A 129 -12.25 -23.87 3.50
C GLU A 129 -11.15 -24.92 3.65
N ASP A 130 -9.89 -24.51 3.50
CA ASP A 130 -8.74 -25.42 3.69
C ASP A 130 -8.67 -25.97 5.12
N ALA A 131 -8.94 -25.15 6.14
CA ALA A 131 -8.95 -25.57 7.54
C ALA A 131 -10.08 -26.56 7.85
N LEU A 132 -11.27 -26.35 7.28
CA LEU A 132 -12.40 -27.27 7.42
C LEU A 132 -12.14 -28.61 6.73
N ALA A 133 -11.55 -28.60 5.53
CA ALA A 133 -11.18 -29.81 4.80
C ALA A 133 -10.15 -30.65 5.57
N ILE A 134 -9.19 -30.01 6.24
CA ILE A 134 -8.22 -30.70 7.11
C ILE A 134 -8.93 -31.29 8.34
N ALA A 135 -9.82 -30.54 8.99
CA ALA A 135 -10.56 -31.03 10.15
C ALA A 135 -11.41 -32.27 9.82
N GLU A 136 -12.11 -32.25 8.68
CA GLU A 136 -12.92 -33.38 8.20
C GLU A 136 -12.06 -34.59 7.83
N SER A 137 -10.84 -34.39 7.31
CA SER A 137 -9.89 -35.47 7.00
C SER A 137 -9.24 -36.12 8.22
N VAL A 138 -9.29 -35.47 9.40
CA VAL A 138 -8.73 -35.97 10.66
C VAL A 138 -9.78 -36.71 11.50
N GLU A 139 -11.07 -36.47 11.25
CA GLU A 139 -12.18 -37.18 11.90
C GLU A 139 -12.54 -38.54 11.24
N ILE A 140 -11.86 -38.93 10.16
CA ILE A 140 -11.95 -40.25 9.49
C ILE A 140 -10.69 -41.08 9.78
#